data_AF-A0A9E2FLI1-F1
#
_entry.id   AF-A0A9E2FLI1-F1
#
_cell.length_a   1.000
_cell.length_b   1.000
_cell.length_c   1.000
_cell.angle_alpha   90.00
_cell.angle_beta   90.00
_cell.angle_gamma   90.00
#
_symmetry.space_group_name_H-M   'P 1'
#
loop_
_entity.id
_entity.type
_entity.pdbx_description
1 polymer ?
#
loop_
_entity_poly.entity_id
_entity_poly.type
_entity_poly.pdbx_seq_one_letter_code
_entity_poly.pdbx_strand_id
1 'polypeptide(L)'
;MRKNVLLWIIGAALLFGAPTLSFAGTWTSGTTAGVDIVSGGNAGATATADVAGDVVATFKVGGSGTKIATCVVATVTVGQIYGGRWGTLTADQQGLPAAMVDYEYQLINMGNATDNFTLNATGLPSGWTASMLKNGGTISDLSVAEDAMSTFTVRVTIPDSANDNATGVIVVTANSMGSDGAEYTVEPWQYGGADSLTDSATTTCSSAIIALTKAAQVGTATGYNGLNANVPGSLVTYCLEYHNNGSANATDVTVTDMIPSHTTYVANSIKMGTVGDTYTVATSKDDNASDESAPCANWNATVTGAVTFNLGIVAAGTSGRLYYQVRID
;
A
#
# COMPACT_ATOMS: atom_id res chain seq x y z
N MET A 1 -23.19 13.42 21.91
CA MET A 1 -23.38 12.76 23.22
C MET A 1 -23.33 13.80 24.33
N ARG A 2 -24.19 13.73 25.35
CA ARG A 2 -24.12 14.61 26.52
C ARG A 2 -22.99 14.13 27.45
N LYS A 3 -21.76 14.64 27.29
CA LYS A 3 -20.69 14.42 28.28
C LYS A 3 -20.94 15.43 29.41
N ASN A 4 -21.45 14.97 30.55
CA ASN A 4 -21.48 15.75 31.80
C ASN A 4 -20.03 15.91 32.26
N VAL A 5 -19.41 17.04 31.94
CA VAL A 5 -18.05 17.33 32.43
C VAL A 5 -18.16 17.78 33.88
N LEU A 6 -17.87 16.88 34.81
CA LEU A 6 -17.62 17.21 36.20
C LEU A 6 -16.23 17.86 36.25
N LEU A 7 -16.17 19.18 36.46
CA LEU A 7 -14.92 19.93 36.50
C LEU A 7 -14.12 19.53 37.75
N TRP A 8 -13.21 18.56 37.62
CA TRP A 8 -12.19 18.30 38.63
C TRP A 8 -11.16 19.41 38.54
N ILE A 9 -11.22 20.36 39.48
CA ILE A 9 -10.13 21.32 39.71
C ILE A 9 -8.96 20.53 40.31
N ILE A 10 -8.12 19.93 39.48
CA ILE A 10 -6.78 19.49 39.89
C ILE A 10 -5.87 20.69 39.70
N GLY A 11 -5.45 21.27 40.83
CA GLY A 11 -4.48 22.35 40.84
C GLY A 11 -3.14 21.89 40.29
N ALA A 12 -2.77 22.44 39.14
CA ALA A 12 -1.38 22.54 38.70
C ALA A 12 -1.18 23.93 38.11
N ALA A 13 -0.42 24.75 38.81
CA ALA A 13 -0.03 26.08 38.38
C ALA A 13 0.92 25.97 37.19
N LEU A 14 0.49 26.47 36.02
CA LEU A 14 1.38 26.89 34.95
C LEU A 14 0.85 28.19 34.37
N LEU A 15 1.74 29.19 34.43
CA LEU A 15 1.63 30.54 33.90
C LEU A 15 1.12 30.51 32.45
N PHE A 16 -0.03 31.14 32.19
CA PHE A 16 -0.35 32.07 31.09
C PHE A 16 -1.88 32.14 30.95
N GLY A 17 -2.45 33.31 31.27
CA GLY A 17 -3.81 33.75 30.89
C GLY A 17 -4.97 32.81 31.20
N ALA A 18 -5.37 32.68 32.46
CA ALA A 18 -6.69 32.14 32.78
C ALA A 18 -7.76 32.96 32.04
N PRO A 19 -8.74 32.34 31.35
CA PRO A 19 -9.95 33.07 30.98
C PRO A 19 -10.60 33.47 32.30
N THR A 20 -10.36 34.72 32.70
CA THR A 20 -11.09 35.31 33.80
C THR A 20 -12.51 35.48 33.30
N LEU A 21 -13.41 34.61 33.78
CA LEU A 21 -14.83 34.96 33.84
C LEU A 21 -14.94 36.13 34.82
N SER A 22 -14.64 37.33 34.33
CA SER A 22 -14.83 38.56 35.08
C SER A 22 -16.32 38.88 35.05
N PHE A 23 -16.99 38.74 36.19
CA PHE A 23 -18.21 39.50 36.42
C PHE A 23 -17.78 40.94 36.77
N ALA A 24 -17.29 41.67 35.78
CA ALA A 24 -16.98 43.09 35.90
C ALA A 24 -18.30 43.88 35.85
N GLY A 25 -19.06 43.79 36.94
CA GLY A 25 -20.17 44.69 37.23
C GLY A 25 -19.94 45.29 38.60
N THR A 26 -19.65 46.59 38.67
CA THR A 26 -19.90 47.35 39.90
C THR A 26 -21.40 47.31 40.15
N TRP A 27 -21.83 46.53 41.13
CA TRP A 27 -23.23 46.47 41.55
C TRP A 27 -23.61 47.81 42.20
N THR A 28 -24.14 48.73 41.42
CA THR A 28 -24.87 49.89 41.93
C THR A 28 -26.32 49.50 42.11
N SER A 29 -26.86 49.75 43.31
CA SER A 29 -28.26 49.52 43.63
C SER A 29 -29.15 50.41 42.75
N GLY A 30 -29.87 49.82 41.80
CA GLY A 30 -30.79 50.52 40.91
C GLY A 30 -31.61 49.55 40.08
N THR A 31 -32.92 49.62 40.24
CA THR A 31 -34.01 48.75 39.81
C THR A 31 -33.99 48.25 38.34
N THR A 32 -33.77 46.94 38.22
CA THR A 32 -34.36 45.89 37.36
C THR A 32 -34.33 45.94 35.81
N ALA A 33 -33.64 44.95 35.23
CA ALA A 33 -34.26 43.95 34.35
C ALA A 33 -33.68 42.54 34.65
N GLY A 34 -34.29 41.82 35.61
CA GLY A 34 -34.39 40.36 35.53
C GLY A 34 -33.43 39.46 36.31
N VAL A 35 -32.96 39.81 37.52
CA VAL A 35 -32.69 38.85 38.63
C VAL A 35 -32.77 39.63 39.95
N ASP A 36 -33.95 39.77 40.53
CA ASP A 36 -34.10 40.44 41.82
C ASP A 36 -34.01 39.40 42.96
N ILE A 37 -32.90 39.41 43.71
CA ILE A 37 -32.90 38.96 45.11
C ILE A 37 -33.19 40.22 45.94
N VAL A 38 -34.48 40.49 46.19
CA VAL A 38 -34.92 41.61 47.04
C VAL A 38 -34.71 41.24 48.51
N SER A 39 -33.83 41.95 49.20
CA SER A 39 -33.78 41.97 50.66
C SER A 39 -34.80 42.98 51.21
N GLY A 40 -36.06 42.55 51.32
CA GLY A 40 -37.08 43.34 52.00
C GLY A 40 -38.49 42.77 51.88
N GLY A 41 -39.07 42.35 53.02
CA GLY A 41 -40.50 42.02 53.12
C GLY A 41 -40.82 40.55 52.93
N ASN A 42 -41.74 40.05 53.73
CA ASN A 42 -42.04 38.63 53.93
C ASN A 42 -42.84 37.99 52.75
N ALA A 43 -42.70 36.66 52.64
CA ALA A 43 -43.50 35.69 51.86
C ALA A 43 -43.16 35.49 50.36
N GLY A 44 -42.54 34.35 50.06
CA GLY A 44 -42.43 33.78 48.72
C GLY A 44 -41.58 32.51 48.76
N ALA A 45 -42.16 31.39 49.20
CA ALA A 45 -41.49 30.11 49.14
C ALA A 45 -41.36 29.64 47.69
N THR A 46 -40.16 29.24 47.29
CA THR A 46 -39.97 28.20 46.27
C THR A 46 -38.73 27.41 46.65
N ALA A 47 -38.93 26.43 47.52
CA ALA A 47 -38.06 25.27 47.58
C ALA A 47 -38.32 24.47 46.29
N THR A 48 -37.60 24.76 45.22
CA THR A 48 -37.37 23.75 44.21
C THR A 48 -36.37 22.77 44.81
N ALA A 49 -36.69 21.47 44.76
CA ALA A 49 -35.84 20.43 45.32
C ALA A 49 -34.41 20.55 44.75
N ASP A 50 -33.41 20.55 45.63
CA ASP A 50 -32.00 20.47 45.27
C ASP A 50 -31.76 19.17 44.48
N VAL A 51 -31.34 19.30 43.22
CA VAL A 51 -30.96 18.17 42.38
C VAL A 51 -29.44 18.19 42.25
N ALA A 52 -28.82 17.00 42.25
CA ALA A 52 -27.38 16.86 42.09
C ALA A 52 -26.88 17.66 40.88
N GLY A 53 -26.13 18.74 41.15
CA GLY A 53 -25.63 19.65 40.13
C GLY A 53 -25.98 21.12 40.35
N ASP A 54 -26.94 21.48 41.21
CA ASP A 54 -27.27 22.89 41.47
C ASP A 54 -26.22 23.58 42.38
N VAL A 55 -26.06 24.91 42.22
CA VAL A 55 -25.27 25.72 43.16
C VAL A 55 -26.22 26.39 44.15
N VAL A 56 -26.09 25.99 45.41
CA VAL A 56 -26.93 26.49 46.51
C VAL A 56 -26.12 27.42 47.40
N ALA A 57 -26.48 28.70 47.42
CA ALA A 57 -25.92 29.67 48.36
C ALA A 57 -26.86 29.82 49.55
N THR A 58 -26.33 29.65 50.76
CA THR A 58 -27.08 29.81 52.00
C THR A 58 -26.53 30.99 52.79
N PHE A 59 -27.38 31.96 53.14
CA PHE A 59 -26.95 33.17 53.85
C PHE A 59 -27.96 33.57 54.93
N LYS A 60 -27.53 34.40 55.88
CA LYS A 60 -28.37 34.95 56.93
C LYS A 60 -28.46 36.46 56.77
N VAL A 61 -29.66 37.01 56.98
CA VAL A 61 -29.90 38.45 56.98
C VAL A 61 -30.45 38.84 58.35
N GLY A 62 -29.60 39.44 59.19
CA GLY A 62 -29.96 39.87 60.55
C GLY A 62 -30.43 38.73 61.47
N GLY A 63 -31.40 39.02 62.35
CA GLY A 63 -32.01 38.05 63.28
C GLY A 63 -33.02 37.08 62.64
N SER A 64 -33.14 37.07 61.31
CA SER A 64 -34.03 36.16 60.59
C SER A 64 -33.32 34.84 60.29
N GLY A 65 -34.06 33.73 60.36
CA GLY A 65 -33.56 32.39 60.03
C GLY A 65 -32.94 32.28 58.64
N THR A 66 -32.14 31.22 58.46
CA THR A 66 -31.37 30.91 57.25
C THR A 66 -32.17 31.06 55.95
N LYS A 67 -31.61 31.75 54.96
CA LYS A 67 -32.16 31.92 53.60
C LYS A 67 -31.32 31.16 52.58
N ILE A 68 -31.96 30.73 51.49
CA ILE A 68 -31.36 29.93 50.43
C ILE A 68 -31.63 30.62 49.09
N ALA A 69 -30.60 30.76 48.26
CA ALA A 69 -30.70 31.12 46.85
C ALA A 69 -30.10 29.99 46.01
N THR A 70 -30.80 29.59 44.96
CA THR A 70 -30.40 28.51 44.06
C THR A 70 -30.13 29.06 42.67
N CYS A 71 -28.98 28.72 42.10
CA CYS A 71 -28.65 29.00 40.70
C CYS A 71 -28.64 27.67 39.95
N VAL A 72 -29.36 27.60 38.82
CA VAL A 72 -29.34 26.43 37.93
C VAL A 72 -27.98 26.38 37.24
N VAL A 73 -27.32 25.22 37.22
CA VAL A 73 -26.05 25.08 36.53
C VAL A 73 -26.20 25.33 35.03
N ALA A 74 -25.28 26.15 34.49
CA ALA A 74 -25.12 26.32 33.06
C ALA A 74 -24.51 25.04 32.47
N THR A 75 -25.29 24.33 31.65
CA THR A 75 -24.76 23.23 30.84
C THR A 75 -24.13 23.78 29.56
N VAL A 76 -22.90 23.38 29.25
CA VAL A 76 -22.28 23.61 27.94
C VAL A 76 -22.46 22.35 27.10
N THR A 77 -23.06 22.50 25.92
CA THR A 77 -23.10 21.43 24.91
C THR A 77 -21.90 21.59 23.98
N VAL A 78 -21.07 20.55 23.86
CA VAL A 78 -19.99 20.51 22.87
C VAL A 78 -20.58 19.96 21.56
N GLY A 79 -20.28 20.63 20.45
CA GLY A 79 -20.63 20.15 19.11
C GLY A 79 -19.86 18.87 18.75
N GLN A 80 -20.43 18.05 17.86
CA GLN A 80 -19.67 16.95 17.29
C GLN A 80 -18.71 17.50 16.24
N ILE A 81 -17.49 16.98 16.25
CA ILE A 81 -16.44 17.30 15.28
C ILE A 81 -16.07 15.98 14.58
N TYR A 82 -15.83 16.04 13.28
CA TYR A 82 -15.57 14.89 12.43
C TYR A 82 -14.30 15.07 11.60
N GLY A 83 -13.94 14.04 10.84
CA GLY A 83 -12.79 14.08 9.93
C GLY A 83 -11.68 13.12 10.35
N GLY A 84 -10.76 12.89 9.43
CA GLY A 84 -9.72 11.91 9.63
C GLY A 84 -8.34 12.33 9.13
N ARG A 85 -7.42 11.38 9.20
CA ARG A 85 -6.12 11.45 8.52
C ARG A 85 -5.68 10.06 8.08
N TRP A 86 -4.82 10.01 7.07
CA TRP A 86 -4.06 8.81 6.75
C TRP A 86 -2.95 8.58 7.78
N GLY A 87 -2.75 7.31 8.16
CA GLY A 87 -1.59 6.84 8.90
C GLY A 87 -0.48 6.38 7.95
N THR A 88 0.09 5.20 8.19
CA THR A 88 1.06 4.59 7.28
C THR A 88 0.38 3.88 6.12
N LEU A 89 0.85 4.15 4.90
CA LEU A 89 0.47 3.46 3.67
C LEU A 89 1.57 2.49 3.21
N THR A 90 1.18 1.38 2.59
CA THR A 90 2.09 0.51 1.85
C THR A 90 2.60 1.20 0.58
N ALA A 91 3.92 1.21 0.38
CA ALA A 91 4.57 1.81 -0.79
C ALA A 91 4.12 1.16 -2.12
N ASP A 92 4.50 1.78 -3.23
CA ASP A 92 4.32 1.25 -4.58
C ASP A 92 4.82 -0.19 -4.71
N GLN A 93 4.13 -0.98 -5.54
CA GLN A 93 4.35 -2.42 -5.64
C GLN A 93 4.37 -2.90 -7.10
N GLN A 94 4.85 -4.12 -7.30
CA GLN A 94 4.91 -4.77 -8.61
C GLN A 94 4.28 -6.16 -8.54
N GLY A 95 3.79 -6.65 -9.67
CA GLY A 95 3.24 -8.00 -9.78
C GLY A 95 3.25 -8.51 -11.22
N LEU A 96 3.12 -9.83 -11.37
CA LEU A 96 2.96 -10.47 -12.69
C LEU A 96 1.58 -10.12 -13.29
N PRO A 97 1.37 -10.30 -14.60
CA PRO A 97 0.02 -10.32 -15.18
C PRO A 97 -0.89 -11.30 -14.42
N ALA A 98 -2.17 -10.96 -14.31
CA ALA A 98 -3.17 -11.69 -13.50
C ALA A 98 -2.97 -11.63 -11.97
N ALA A 99 -1.85 -11.08 -11.48
CA ALA A 99 -1.58 -11.07 -10.04
C ALA A 99 -2.44 -10.04 -9.30
N MET A 100 -2.64 -10.31 -8.02
CA MET A 100 -3.27 -9.40 -7.07
C MET A 100 -2.19 -8.81 -6.17
N VAL A 101 -2.26 -7.49 -5.97
CA VAL A 101 -1.34 -6.71 -5.13
C VAL A 101 -2.15 -6.00 -4.06
N ASP A 102 -1.76 -6.17 -2.80
CA ASP A 102 -2.49 -5.66 -1.64
C ASP A 102 -1.76 -4.46 -1.02
N TYR A 103 -2.47 -3.34 -0.90
CA TYR A 103 -2.03 -2.15 -0.18
C TYR A 103 -2.77 -2.05 1.15
N GLU A 104 -2.05 -2.05 2.27
CA GLU A 104 -2.64 -1.79 3.57
C GLU A 104 -2.70 -0.28 3.84
N TYR A 105 -3.89 0.20 4.19
CA TYR A 105 -4.19 1.58 4.56
C TYR A 105 -4.56 1.66 6.04
N GLN A 106 -4.10 2.73 6.70
CA GLN A 106 -4.48 3.08 8.06
C GLN A 106 -5.30 4.38 8.05
N LEU A 107 -6.54 4.32 8.52
CA LEU A 107 -7.42 5.47 8.66
C LEU A 107 -7.62 5.80 10.14
N ILE A 108 -7.35 7.05 10.51
CA ILE A 108 -7.48 7.52 11.90
C ILE A 108 -8.60 8.55 11.95
N ASN A 109 -9.59 8.32 12.81
CA ASN A 109 -10.63 9.29 13.11
C ASN A 109 -10.09 10.33 14.10
N MET A 110 -10.17 11.61 13.75
CA MET A 110 -9.74 12.75 14.56
C MET A 110 -10.91 13.51 15.19
N GLY A 111 -12.13 13.02 14.97
CA GLY A 111 -13.36 13.54 15.56
C GLY A 111 -13.59 13.05 16.99
N ASN A 112 -14.50 13.75 17.67
CA ASN A 112 -14.90 13.46 19.06
C ASN A 112 -16.14 12.55 19.16
N ALA A 113 -16.39 11.78 18.10
CA ALA A 113 -17.45 10.79 17.98
C ALA A 113 -17.04 9.70 16.99
N THR A 114 -17.72 8.56 17.03
CA THR A 114 -17.59 7.55 15.96
C THR A 114 -18.02 8.15 14.64
N ASP A 115 -17.21 7.92 13.61
CA ASP A 115 -17.43 8.39 12.26
C ASP A 115 -17.51 7.21 11.30
N ASN A 116 -18.26 7.37 10.22
CA ASN A 116 -18.31 6.43 9.13
C ASN A 116 -17.70 7.12 7.92
N PHE A 117 -16.68 6.49 7.33
CA PHE A 117 -16.03 7.00 6.13
C PHE A 117 -16.51 6.21 4.93
N THR A 118 -17.11 6.87 3.95
CA THR A 118 -17.34 6.27 2.63
C THR A 118 -16.01 6.21 1.89
N LEU A 119 -15.67 5.01 1.43
CA LEU A 119 -14.40 4.74 0.78
C LEU A 119 -14.59 4.52 -0.72
N ASN A 120 -13.69 5.07 -1.51
CA ASN A 120 -13.72 4.96 -2.96
C ASN A 120 -12.32 4.69 -3.53
N ALA A 121 -12.28 3.99 -4.67
CA ALA A 121 -11.06 3.59 -5.35
C ALA A 121 -11.22 3.89 -6.85
N THR A 122 -10.38 4.80 -7.38
CA THR A 122 -10.48 5.31 -8.76
C THR A 122 -9.10 5.44 -9.41
N GLY A 123 -9.03 5.88 -10.66
CA GLY A 123 -7.76 6.21 -11.33
C GLY A 123 -7.09 5.04 -12.07
N LEU A 124 -7.54 3.81 -11.85
CA LEU A 124 -6.99 2.64 -12.55
C LEU A 124 -7.29 2.68 -14.06
N PRO A 125 -6.34 2.24 -14.91
CA PRO A 125 -6.53 2.18 -16.36
C PRO A 125 -7.46 1.02 -16.76
N SER A 126 -7.87 1.01 -18.03
CA SER A 126 -8.76 -0.03 -18.57
C SER A 126 -8.22 -1.44 -18.34
N GLY A 127 -9.08 -2.35 -17.87
CA GLY A 127 -8.76 -3.75 -17.57
C GLY A 127 -8.22 -3.99 -16.16
N TRP A 128 -7.65 -2.97 -15.51
CA TRP A 128 -7.25 -3.06 -14.11
C TRP A 128 -8.47 -2.91 -13.20
N THR A 129 -8.47 -3.62 -12.07
CA THR A 129 -9.58 -3.56 -11.10
C THR A 129 -9.06 -3.42 -9.68
N ALA A 130 -9.90 -2.90 -8.79
CA ALA A 130 -9.60 -2.82 -7.37
C ALA A 130 -10.79 -3.26 -6.52
N SER A 131 -10.50 -3.78 -5.33
CA SER A 131 -11.48 -4.06 -4.29
C SER A 131 -10.96 -3.59 -2.94
N MET A 132 -11.86 -3.04 -2.12
CA MET A 132 -11.56 -2.57 -0.77
C MET A 132 -12.02 -3.66 0.20
N LEU A 133 -11.13 -4.13 1.07
CA LEU A 133 -11.34 -5.32 1.89
C LEU A 133 -11.08 -5.02 3.37
N LYS A 134 -11.91 -5.59 4.25
CA LYS A 134 -11.65 -5.68 5.69
C LYS A 134 -11.97 -7.10 6.17
N ASN A 135 -11.03 -7.73 6.87
CA ASN A 135 -11.16 -9.10 7.36
C ASN A 135 -11.59 -10.10 6.26
N GLY A 136 -11.12 -9.87 5.03
CA GLY A 136 -11.42 -10.69 3.85
C GLY A 136 -12.75 -10.39 3.13
N GLY A 137 -13.60 -9.51 3.67
CA GLY A 137 -14.86 -9.11 3.04
C GLY A 137 -14.74 -7.76 2.32
N THR A 138 -15.46 -7.58 1.21
CA THR A 138 -15.55 -6.30 0.50
C THR A 138 -16.31 -5.26 1.31
N ILE A 139 -15.78 -4.04 1.35
CA ILE A 139 -16.38 -2.90 2.04
C ILE A 139 -16.53 -1.70 1.09
N SER A 140 -17.52 -0.85 1.35
CA SER A 140 -17.66 0.49 0.76
C SER A 140 -17.51 1.60 1.79
N ASP A 141 -17.63 1.26 3.07
CA ASP A 141 -17.61 2.20 4.17
C ASP A 141 -16.86 1.59 5.35
N LEU A 142 -16.29 2.44 6.20
CA LEU A 142 -15.54 2.04 7.39
C LEU A 142 -15.94 2.87 8.59
N SER A 143 -16.48 2.21 9.61
CA SER A 143 -16.78 2.83 10.90
C SER A 143 -15.54 2.84 11.79
N VAL A 144 -15.18 4.01 12.32
CA VAL A 144 -14.00 4.20 13.16
C VAL A 144 -14.41 4.98 14.39
N ALA A 145 -14.15 4.41 15.58
CA ALA A 145 -14.46 5.06 16.85
C ALA A 145 -13.67 6.37 17.04
N GLU A 146 -14.11 7.22 17.98
CA GLU A 146 -13.41 8.47 18.31
C GLU A 146 -11.94 8.20 18.64
N ASP A 147 -11.03 9.02 18.10
CA ASP A 147 -9.57 8.92 18.28
C ASP A 147 -8.96 7.54 17.95
N ALA A 148 -9.69 6.67 17.25
CA ALA A 148 -9.26 5.32 16.92
C ALA A 148 -8.65 5.23 15.52
N MET A 149 -7.84 4.19 15.34
CA MET A 149 -7.29 3.80 14.04
C MET A 149 -7.95 2.49 13.58
N SER A 150 -8.27 2.42 12.29
CA SER A 150 -8.70 1.18 11.64
C SER A 150 -7.91 0.96 10.36
N THR A 151 -7.54 -0.30 10.11
CA THR A 151 -6.85 -0.70 8.88
C THR A 151 -7.83 -1.24 7.84
N PHE A 152 -7.51 -1.16 6.56
CA PHE A 152 -8.20 -1.91 5.50
C PHE A 152 -7.22 -2.17 4.35
N THR A 153 -7.58 -3.09 3.45
CA THR A 153 -6.75 -3.47 2.31
C THR A 153 -7.38 -2.98 1.02
N VAL A 154 -6.58 -2.38 0.15
CA VAL A 154 -6.93 -2.11 -1.25
C VAL A 154 -6.21 -3.13 -2.11
N ARG A 155 -6.96 -4.07 -2.66
CA ARG A 155 -6.45 -5.11 -3.54
C ARG A 155 -6.60 -4.67 -4.98
N VAL A 156 -5.49 -4.42 -5.66
CA VAL A 156 -5.44 -4.13 -7.09
C VAL A 156 -5.18 -5.44 -7.84
N THR A 157 -5.92 -5.68 -8.92
CA THR A 157 -5.70 -6.83 -9.82
C THR A 157 -5.13 -6.35 -11.14
N ILE A 158 -3.97 -6.88 -11.50
CA ILE A 158 -3.28 -6.64 -12.78
C ILE A 158 -3.97 -7.51 -13.84
N PRO A 159 -4.40 -6.96 -15.00
CA PRO A 159 -5.03 -7.77 -16.03
C PRO A 159 -4.00 -8.70 -16.70
N ASP A 160 -4.44 -9.88 -17.13
CA ASP A 160 -3.62 -10.87 -17.85
C ASP A 160 -2.98 -10.30 -19.13
N SER A 161 -3.63 -9.30 -19.74
CA SER A 161 -3.16 -8.61 -20.95
C SER A 161 -2.22 -7.44 -20.65
N ALA A 162 -1.84 -7.19 -19.40
CA ALA A 162 -0.92 -6.11 -19.06
C ALA A 162 0.45 -6.38 -19.66
N ASN A 163 0.96 -5.42 -20.44
CA ASN A 163 2.33 -5.47 -20.94
C ASN A 163 3.34 -5.26 -19.80
N ASP A 164 4.58 -5.68 -20.03
CA ASP A 164 5.69 -5.38 -19.13
C ASP A 164 5.83 -3.86 -18.91
N ASN A 165 6.07 -3.46 -17.66
CA ASN A 165 6.15 -2.09 -17.17
C ASN A 165 4.85 -1.26 -17.30
N ALA A 166 3.70 -1.86 -17.66
CA ALA A 166 2.42 -1.15 -17.60
C ALA A 166 2.09 -0.76 -16.15
N THR A 167 1.66 0.47 -15.93
CA THR A 167 1.36 0.98 -14.58
C THR A 167 -0.13 1.24 -14.39
N GLY A 168 -0.64 0.89 -13.20
CA GLY A 168 -1.94 1.31 -12.70
C GLY A 168 -1.76 2.16 -11.46
N VAL A 169 -2.24 3.41 -11.49
CA VAL A 169 -2.24 4.29 -10.32
C VAL A 169 -3.63 4.23 -9.70
N ILE A 170 -3.72 3.68 -8.49
CA ILE A 170 -4.95 3.71 -7.72
C ILE A 170 -4.98 4.98 -6.88
N VAL A 171 -6.12 5.66 -6.90
CA VAL A 171 -6.43 6.81 -6.04
C VAL A 171 -7.51 6.37 -5.07
N VAL A 172 -7.17 6.39 -3.79
CA VAL A 172 -8.05 5.98 -2.69
C VAL A 172 -8.54 7.23 -1.99
N THR A 173 -9.86 7.32 -1.83
CA THR A 173 -10.50 8.42 -1.12
C THR A 173 -11.30 7.89 0.05
N ALA A 174 -11.17 8.53 1.22
CA ALA A 174 -12.04 8.33 2.37
C ALA A 174 -12.76 9.64 2.68
N ASN A 175 -14.09 9.65 2.58
CA ASN A 175 -14.92 10.81 2.87
C ASN A 175 -15.68 10.57 4.17
N SER A 176 -15.53 11.47 5.14
CA SER A 176 -16.35 11.49 6.34
C SER A 176 -17.82 11.66 5.97
N MET A 177 -18.71 10.88 6.60
CA MET A 177 -20.16 11.04 6.47
C MET A 177 -20.72 12.03 7.49
N GLY A 178 -20.01 12.29 8.58
CA GLY A 178 -20.29 13.42 9.46
C GLY A 178 -19.54 14.63 8.93
N SER A 179 -20.17 15.51 8.15
CA SER A 179 -19.53 16.77 7.78
C SER A 179 -19.98 17.86 8.74
N ASP A 180 -19.04 18.52 9.41
CA ASP A 180 -19.26 19.83 10.03
C ASP A 180 -18.69 20.98 9.18
N GLY A 181 -17.91 20.66 8.13
CA GLY A 181 -17.32 21.61 7.20
C GLY A 181 -16.30 22.55 7.83
N ALA A 182 -15.80 22.27 9.04
CA ALA A 182 -14.93 23.16 9.79
C ALA A 182 -13.69 22.44 10.34
N GLU A 183 -12.51 22.72 9.78
CA GLU A 183 -11.24 22.36 10.40
C GLU A 183 -11.05 23.15 11.71
N TYR A 184 -10.99 22.46 12.86
CA TYR A 184 -10.94 23.11 14.18
C TYR A 184 -9.56 22.96 14.84
N THR A 185 -8.63 23.86 14.52
CA THR A 185 -7.30 23.89 15.17
C THR A 185 -7.34 24.67 16.49
N VAL A 186 -7.07 24.00 17.62
CA VAL A 186 -6.95 24.65 18.94
C VAL A 186 -5.63 24.25 19.61
N GLU A 187 -4.53 24.93 19.29
CA GLU A 187 -3.21 24.60 19.86
C GLU A 187 -3.22 24.45 21.40
N PRO A 188 -2.65 23.37 21.98
CA PRO A 188 -1.86 22.30 21.31
C PRO A 188 -2.70 21.10 20.80
N TRP A 189 -4.03 21.18 20.86
CA TRP A 189 -4.96 20.09 20.54
C TRP A 189 -5.62 20.30 19.16
N GLN A 190 -5.29 19.44 18.20
CA GLN A 190 -5.99 19.41 16.91
C GLN A 190 -7.20 18.47 17.01
N TYR A 191 -8.41 19.02 16.89
CA TYR A 191 -9.66 18.26 16.81
C TYR A 191 -10.31 18.48 15.45
N GLY A 192 -10.74 17.40 14.82
CA GLY A 192 -11.20 17.45 13.43
C GLY A 192 -10.03 17.33 12.44
N GLY A 193 -10.26 16.53 11.41
CA GLY A 193 -9.33 16.28 10.31
C GLY A 193 -9.92 16.75 8.99
N ALA A 194 -9.33 16.33 7.87
CA ALA A 194 -9.99 16.59 6.58
C ALA A 194 -11.24 15.71 6.47
N ASP A 195 -12.36 16.31 6.06
CA ASP A 195 -13.60 15.62 5.72
C ASP A 195 -13.44 14.71 4.49
N SER A 196 -12.42 14.96 3.67
CA SER A 196 -12.05 14.13 2.53
C SER A 196 -10.54 13.93 2.52
N LEU A 197 -10.14 12.66 2.53
CA LEU A 197 -8.76 12.23 2.48
C LEU A 197 -8.50 11.54 1.16
N THR A 198 -7.44 11.91 0.47
CA THR A 198 -7.02 11.26 -0.77
C THR A 198 -5.58 10.84 -0.67
N ASP A 199 -5.30 9.65 -1.19
CA ASP A 199 -3.94 9.13 -1.34
C ASP A 199 -3.86 8.27 -2.60
N SER A 200 -2.66 7.94 -3.04
CA SER A 200 -2.44 7.15 -4.24
C SER A 200 -1.29 6.17 -4.10
N ALA A 201 -1.42 5.02 -4.75
CA ALA A 201 -0.36 4.05 -4.88
C ALA A 201 -0.24 3.59 -6.34
N THR A 202 0.97 3.25 -6.76
CA THR A 202 1.27 2.73 -8.09
C THR A 202 1.53 1.24 -8.03
N THR A 203 0.86 0.50 -8.92
CA THR A 203 1.16 -0.90 -9.23
C THR A 203 1.82 -0.97 -10.60
N THR A 204 2.96 -1.65 -10.72
CA THR A 204 3.60 -1.92 -12.02
C THR A 204 3.47 -3.40 -12.38
N CYS A 205 2.98 -3.69 -13.59
CA CYS A 205 3.06 -5.01 -14.17
C CYS A 205 4.52 -5.32 -14.51
N SER A 206 5.04 -6.42 -13.99
CA SER A 206 6.39 -6.91 -14.25
C SER A 206 6.28 -8.27 -14.92
N SER A 207 6.85 -8.43 -16.10
CA SER A 207 6.79 -9.67 -16.88
C SER A 207 8.18 -10.11 -17.32
N ALA A 208 8.38 -11.41 -17.49
CA ALA A 208 9.57 -11.95 -18.11
C ALA A 208 9.39 -12.03 -19.63
N ILE A 209 10.40 -11.61 -20.40
CA ILE A 209 10.35 -11.61 -21.88
C ILE A 209 11.64 -12.23 -22.41
N ILE A 210 11.61 -13.51 -22.76
CA ILE A 210 12.77 -14.20 -23.33
C ILE A 210 12.82 -13.98 -24.85
N ALA A 211 13.91 -13.37 -25.30
CA ALA A 211 14.31 -13.32 -26.71
C ALA A 211 15.44 -14.31 -26.97
N LEU A 212 15.46 -14.91 -28.16
CA LEU A 212 16.45 -15.89 -28.58
C LEU A 212 16.91 -15.57 -30.01
N THR A 213 18.22 -15.61 -30.24
CA THR A 213 18.81 -15.56 -31.58
C THR A 213 19.72 -16.77 -31.80
N LYS A 214 19.88 -17.20 -33.05
CA LYS A 214 20.70 -18.35 -33.42
C LYS A 214 21.62 -17.98 -34.58
N ALA A 215 22.90 -18.29 -34.42
CA ALA A 215 23.94 -18.13 -35.42
C ALA A 215 24.71 -19.44 -35.59
N ALA A 216 25.36 -19.60 -36.74
CA ALA A 216 26.22 -20.74 -37.05
C ALA A 216 27.54 -20.26 -37.62
N GLN A 217 28.64 -20.92 -37.27
CA GLN A 217 29.97 -20.68 -37.81
C GLN A 217 30.55 -22.01 -38.30
N VAL A 218 30.90 -22.09 -39.57
CA VAL A 218 31.46 -23.30 -40.18
C VAL A 218 32.98 -23.24 -40.09
N GLY A 219 33.58 -24.21 -39.42
CA GLY A 219 35.01 -24.47 -39.45
C GLY A 219 35.37 -25.32 -40.66
N THR A 220 36.52 -25.05 -41.27
CA THR A 220 37.03 -25.82 -42.41
C THR A 220 37.34 -27.25 -42.00
N ALA A 221 36.88 -28.24 -42.79
CA ALA A 221 37.25 -29.63 -42.62
C ALA A 221 38.78 -29.82 -42.68
N THR A 222 39.33 -30.65 -41.78
CA THR A 222 40.76 -30.98 -41.79
C THR A 222 41.14 -31.65 -43.11
N GLY A 223 42.18 -31.15 -43.79
CA GLY A 223 42.65 -31.69 -45.07
C GLY A 223 41.94 -31.16 -46.31
N TYR A 224 40.94 -30.28 -46.16
CA TYR A 224 40.30 -29.60 -47.29
C TYR A 224 40.98 -28.25 -47.59
N ASN A 225 41.42 -28.05 -48.84
CA ASN A 225 42.12 -26.84 -49.29
C ASN A 225 41.30 -26.01 -50.31
N GLY A 226 39.97 -26.07 -50.23
CA GLY A 226 39.07 -25.29 -51.08
C GLY A 226 38.53 -24.03 -50.37
N LEU A 227 37.92 -23.14 -51.15
CA LEU A 227 37.41 -21.85 -50.67
C LEU A 227 36.11 -21.96 -49.85
N ASN A 228 35.38 -23.08 -49.96
CA ASN A 228 34.09 -23.31 -49.28
C ASN A 228 34.25 -24.24 -48.07
N ALA A 229 34.00 -23.75 -46.86
CA ALA A 229 34.05 -24.55 -45.64
C ALA A 229 32.84 -25.47 -45.44
N ASN A 230 31.76 -25.34 -46.22
CA ASN A 230 30.54 -26.14 -46.10
C ASN A 230 30.65 -27.44 -46.91
N VAL A 231 31.48 -28.37 -46.45
CA VAL A 231 31.69 -29.68 -47.08
C VAL A 231 31.49 -30.81 -46.07
N PRO A 232 31.22 -32.05 -46.53
CA PRO A 232 31.20 -33.22 -45.66
C PRO A 232 32.43 -33.30 -44.76
N GLY A 233 32.21 -33.58 -43.48
CA GLY A 233 33.23 -33.61 -42.43
C GLY A 233 33.52 -32.28 -41.75
N SER A 234 33.06 -31.14 -42.27
CA SER A 234 33.24 -29.83 -41.62
C SER A 234 32.46 -29.74 -40.30
N LEU A 235 33.04 -29.04 -39.34
CA LEU A 235 32.40 -28.75 -38.06
C LEU A 235 31.61 -27.44 -38.15
N VAL A 236 30.34 -27.47 -37.77
CA VAL A 236 29.51 -26.28 -37.62
C VAL A 236 29.30 -26.03 -36.14
N THR A 237 29.73 -24.86 -35.68
CA THR A 237 29.48 -24.39 -34.31
C THR A 237 28.23 -23.54 -34.30
N TYR A 238 27.21 -23.97 -33.59
CA TYR A 238 26.03 -23.18 -33.31
C TYR A 238 26.23 -22.33 -32.06
N CYS A 239 25.73 -21.09 -32.11
CA CYS A 239 25.69 -20.15 -31.00
C CYS A 239 24.26 -19.62 -30.90
N LEU A 240 23.59 -19.91 -29.79
CA LEU A 240 22.31 -19.32 -29.45
C LEU A 240 22.56 -18.28 -28.38
N GLU A 241 21.98 -17.09 -28.54
CA GLU A 241 22.05 -16.04 -27.53
C GLU A 241 20.64 -15.77 -27.01
N TYR A 242 20.46 -15.88 -25.69
CA TYR A 242 19.20 -15.58 -25.03
C TYR A 242 19.32 -14.28 -24.23
N HIS A 243 18.21 -13.55 -24.12
CA HIS A 243 18.13 -12.35 -23.30
C HIS A 243 16.75 -12.26 -22.64
N ASN A 244 16.69 -11.98 -21.34
CA ASN A 244 15.45 -11.62 -20.67
C ASN A 244 15.26 -10.10 -20.71
N ASN A 245 14.49 -9.64 -21.70
CA ASN A 245 14.19 -8.22 -21.93
C ASN A 245 13.11 -7.69 -20.99
N GLY A 246 12.48 -8.58 -20.21
CA GLY A 246 11.40 -8.22 -19.29
C GLY A 246 11.93 -7.73 -17.95
N SER A 247 11.07 -7.05 -17.19
CA SER A 247 11.38 -6.55 -15.85
C SER A 247 11.26 -7.61 -14.73
N ALA A 248 10.68 -8.79 -15.01
CA ALA A 248 10.60 -9.90 -14.05
C ALA A 248 11.60 -11.02 -14.35
N ASN A 249 11.91 -11.83 -13.34
CA ASN A 249 12.67 -13.06 -13.52
C ASN A 249 11.86 -14.09 -14.31
N ALA A 250 12.46 -14.66 -15.35
CA ALA A 250 11.94 -15.86 -16.00
C ALA A 250 12.32 -17.08 -15.15
N THR A 251 11.38 -17.99 -14.90
CA THR A 251 11.60 -19.22 -14.14
C THR A 251 11.39 -20.43 -15.04
N ASP A 252 11.99 -21.57 -14.67
CA ASP A 252 11.91 -22.85 -15.41
C ASP A 252 12.24 -22.74 -16.91
N VAL A 253 13.22 -21.88 -17.25
CA VAL A 253 13.57 -21.59 -18.63
C VAL A 253 14.37 -22.74 -19.24
N THR A 254 13.84 -23.30 -20.33
CA THR A 254 14.52 -24.34 -21.11
C THR A 254 14.62 -23.93 -22.58
N VAL A 255 15.79 -24.11 -23.19
CA VAL A 255 16.02 -23.88 -24.62
C VAL A 255 16.31 -25.23 -25.29
N THR A 256 15.52 -25.60 -26.29
CA THR A 256 15.68 -26.86 -27.04
C THR A 256 15.94 -26.57 -28.50
N ASP A 257 16.91 -27.27 -29.09
CA ASP A 257 17.31 -27.06 -30.48
C ASP A 257 17.54 -28.40 -31.19
N MET A 258 16.77 -28.65 -32.25
CA MET A 258 16.87 -29.88 -33.04
C MET A 258 18.11 -29.85 -33.94
N ILE A 259 18.81 -30.98 -34.04
CA ILE A 259 19.93 -31.11 -34.96
C ILE A 259 19.41 -31.14 -36.40
N PRO A 260 19.93 -30.27 -37.28
CA PRO A 260 19.52 -30.25 -38.68
C PRO A 260 19.80 -31.58 -39.39
N SER A 261 18.99 -31.89 -40.41
CA SER A 261 19.27 -33.02 -41.30
C SER A 261 20.64 -32.87 -41.99
N HIS A 262 21.22 -34.01 -42.38
CA HIS A 262 22.56 -34.09 -43.00
C HIS A 262 23.68 -33.53 -42.12
N THR A 263 23.46 -33.53 -40.81
CA THR A 263 24.47 -33.25 -39.81
C THR A 263 24.37 -34.24 -38.66
N THR A 264 25.52 -34.58 -38.08
CA THR A 264 25.63 -35.43 -36.91
C THR A 264 26.12 -34.61 -35.72
N TYR A 265 25.46 -34.72 -34.56
CA TYR A 265 25.89 -34.08 -33.32
C TYR A 265 27.32 -34.51 -32.93
N VAL A 266 28.13 -33.55 -32.47
CA VAL A 266 29.48 -33.82 -31.98
C VAL A 266 29.44 -33.97 -30.47
N ALA A 267 29.73 -35.17 -29.97
CA ALA A 267 29.74 -35.46 -28.54
C ALA A 267 30.73 -34.56 -27.76
N ASN A 268 30.32 -34.18 -26.55
CA ASN A 268 30.99 -33.27 -25.61
C ASN A 268 31.23 -31.86 -26.18
N SER A 269 30.36 -31.41 -27.08
CA SER A 269 30.46 -30.08 -27.69
C SER A 269 29.58 -29.04 -27.01
N ILE A 270 28.73 -29.42 -26.05
CA ILE A 270 27.84 -28.46 -25.41
C ILE A 270 28.63 -27.54 -24.47
N LYS A 271 28.43 -26.24 -24.64
CA LYS A 271 29.02 -25.20 -23.79
C LYS A 271 28.02 -24.10 -23.47
N MET A 272 28.24 -23.44 -22.34
CA MET A 272 27.51 -22.23 -21.94
C MET A 272 28.49 -21.12 -21.59
N GLY A 273 28.13 -19.89 -21.94
CA GLY A 273 28.94 -18.71 -21.68
C GLY A 273 28.09 -17.45 -21.52
N THR A 274 28.79 -16.34 -21.36
CA THR A 274 28.20 -15.00 -21.31
C THR A 274 28.13 -14.38 -22.70
N VAL A 275 27.35 -13.31 -22.85
CA VAL A 275 27.34 -12.54 -24.09
C VAL A 275 28.74 -11.96 -24.35
N GLY A 276 29.23 -12.17 -25.58
CA GLY A 276 30.60 -11.79 -25.98
C GLY A 276 31.57 -12.96 -25.98
N ASP A 277 31.29 -14.04 -25.25
CA ASP A 277 32.13 -15.23 -25.29
C ASP A 277 32.16 -15.85 -26.69
N THR A 278 33.26 -16.55 -26.96
CA THR A 278 33.38 -17.46 -28.10
C THR A 278 33.27 -18.89 -27.63
N TYR A 279 33.01 -19.82 -28.54
CA TYR A 279 32.97 -21.25 -28.23
C TYR A 279 34.19 -21.74 -27.44
N THR A 280 35.38 -21.23 -27.76
CA THR A 280 36.65 -21.66 -27.14
C THR A 280 36.74 -21.30 -25.66
N VAL A 281 36.20 -20.15 -25.25
CA VAL A 281 36.28 -19.66 -23.85
C VAL A 281 35.06 -20.05 -23.02
N ALA A 282 33.97 -20.46 -23.67
CA ALA A 282 32.76 -20.91 -22.99
C ALA A 282 33.00 -22.20 -22.19
N THR A 283 32.26 -22.31 -21.08
CA THR A 283 32.39 -23.42 -20.12
C THR A 283 31.71 -24.67 -20.66
N SER A 284 32.42 -25.79 -20.69
CA SER A 284 31.83 -27.08 -21.06
C SER A 284 30.75 -27.50 -20.09
N LYS A 285 29.67 -28.07 -20.65
CA LYS A 285 28.66 -28.81 -19.91
C LYS A 285 28.79 -30.27 -20.23
N ASP A 286 28.28 -31.13 -19.35
CA ASP A 286 28.18 -32.53 -19.69
C ASP A 286 27.04 -32.72 -20.71
N ASP A 287 27.11 -33.81 -21.48
CA ASP A 287 26.08 -34.15 -22.46
C ASP A 287 24.99 -35.06 -21.86
N ASN A 288 25.09 -35.35 -20.55
CA ASN A 288 24.40 -36.47 -19.95
C ASN A 288 22.98 -36.08 -19.53
N ALA A 289 22.07 -37.03 -19.63
CA ALA A 289 20.68 -36.90 -19.22
C ALA A 289 20.49 -36.75 -17.70
N SER A 290 21.53 -36.99 -16.88
CA SER A 290 21.41 -37.04 -15.42
C SER A 290 21.84 -35.77 -14.68
N ASP A 291 22.35 -34.74 -15.36
CA ASP A 291 22.63 -33.44 -14.74
C ASP A 291 21.35 -32.61 -14.70
N GLU A 292 20.66 -32.64 -13.56
CA GLU A 292 19.32 -32.06 -13.39
C GLU A 292 19.35 -30.69 -12.68
N SER A 293 20.52 -30.22 -12.22
CA SER A 293 20.63 -28.94 -11.51
C SER A 293 21.01 -27.82 -12.47
N ALA A 294 20.04 -26.98 -12.81
CA ALA A 294 20.28 -25.80 -13.62
C ALA A 294 21.39 -24.89 -13.02
N PRO A 295 22.24 -24.25 -13.85
CA PRO A 295 22.27 -24.35 -15.31
C PRO A 295 23.00 -25.61 -15.81
N CYS A 296 22.29 -26.46 -16.54
CA CYS A 296 22.78 -27.71 -17.12
C CYS A 296 22.33 -27.84 -18.59
N ALA A 297 22.87 -28.81 -19.32
CA ALA A 297 22.48 -29.08 -20.68
C ALA A 297 22.67 -30.55 -21.01
N ASN A 298 21.97 -31.06 -22.02
CA ASN A 298 22.03 -32.46 -22.41
C ASN A 298 21.81 -32.65 -23.91
N TRP A 299 22.28 -33.79 -24.41
CA TRP A 299 22.03 -34.28 -25.76
C TRP A 299 21.03 -35.44 -25.71
N ASN A 300 19.98 -35.37 -26.53
CA ASN A 300 19.07 -36.49 -26.78
C ASN A 300 18.36 -37.05 -25.53
N ALA A 301 18.30 -36.29 -24.43
CA ALA A 301 17.68 -36.72 -23.18
C ALA A 301 16.18 -36.39 -23.13
N THR A 302 15.83 -35.10 -23.27
CA THR A 302 14.43 -34.64 -23.19
C THR A 302 13.72 -34.79 -24.53
N VAL A 303 14.38 -34.43 -25.62
CA VAL A 303 13.85 -34.50 -26.98
C VAL A 303 14.85 -35.24 -27.85
N THR A 304 14.37 -36.30 -28.52
CA THR A 304 15.23 -37.13 -29.37
C THR A 304 15.79 -36.30 -30.53
N GLY A 305 17.11 -36.33 -30.73
CA GLY A 305 17.77 -35.56 -31.77
C GLY A 305 17.93 -34.07 -31.47
N ALA A 306 17.76 -33.63 -30.22
CA ALA A 306 17.92 -32.24 -29.80
C ALA A 306 19.01 -32.05 -28.74
N VAL A 307 19.60 -30.86 -28.73
CA VAL A 307 20.33 -30.32 -27.58
C VAL A 307 19.34 -29.53 -26.73
N THR A 308 19.32 -29.79 -25.43
CA THR A 308 18.46 -29.09 -24.46
C THR A 308 19.32 -28.39 -23.41
N PHE A 309 19.06 -27.11 -23.17
CA PHE A 309 19.70 -26.30 -22.13
C PHE A 309 18.65 -25.94 -21.09
N ASN A 310 18.83 -26.39 -19.85
CA ASN A 310 18.00 -25.96 -18.73
C ASN A 310 18.71 -24.81 -18.01
N LEU A 311 18.15 -23.60 -18.13
CA LEU A 311 18.71 -22.38 -17.56
C LEU A 311 18.18 -22.13 -16.14
N GLY A 312 17.08 -22.77 -15.75
CA GLY A 312 16.39 -22.51 -14.49
C GLY A 312 15.85 -21.08 -14.45
N ILE A 313 16.48 -20.21 -13.65
CA ILE A 313 16.08 -18.82 -13.51
C ILE A 313 16.95 -17.93 -14.40
N VAL A 314 16.30 -17.14 -15.27
CA VAL A 314 16.96 -16.06 -16.01
C VAL A 314 16.46 -14.72 -15.45
N ALA A 315 17.29 -14.07 -14.65
CA ALA A 315 16.93 -12.81 -14.02
C ALA A 315 16.65 -11.69 -15.04
N ALA A 316 15.85 -10.70 -14.65
CA ALA A 316 15.54 -9.54 -15.50
C ALA A 316 16.82 -8.85 -16.01
N GLY A 317 16.86 -8.51 -17.30
CA GLY A 317 17.99 -7.86 -17.96
C GLY A 317 19.24 -8.75 -18.16
N THR A 318 19.18 -10.03 -17.79
CA THR A 318 20.32 -10.96 -17.97
C THR A 318 20.29 -11.67 -19.31
N SER A 319 21.47 -12.07 -19.77
CA SER A 319 21.66 -12.77 -21.05
C SER A 319 22.84 -13.72 -20.99
N GLY A 320 22.88 -14.64 -21.94
CA GLY A 320 23.96 -15.61 -22.07
C GLY A 320 23.99 -16.25 -23.45
N ARG A 321 25.02 -17.09 -23.66
CA ARG A 321 25.23 -17.82 -24.90
C ARG A 321 25.29 -19.31 -24.65
N LEU A 322 24.72 -20.05 -25.57
CA LEU A 322 24.61 -21.50 -25.59
C LEU A 322 25.26 -22.00 -26.86
N TYR A 323 26.10 -23.02 -26.75
CA TYR A 323 26.81 -23.55 -27.90
C TYR A 323 26.73 -25.06 -27.97
N TYR A 324 26.81 -25.56 -29.20
CA TYR A 324 27.06 -26.96 -29.52
C TYR A 324 27.65 -27.06 -30.93
N GLN A 325 28.21 -28.21 -31.26
CA GLN A 325 28.76 -28.47 -32.58
C GLN A 325 28.06 -29.66 -33.26
N VAL A 326 27.99 -29.56 -34.59
CA VAL A 326 27.60 -30.68 -35.46
C VAL A 326 28.67 -30.87 -36.52
N ARG A 327 28.70 -32.04 -37.13
CA ARG A 327 29.52 -32.37 -38.28
C ARG A 327 28.61 -32.55 -39.49
N ILE A 328 28.98 -31.98 -40.62
CA ILE A 328 28.27 -32.23 -41.90
C ILE A 328 28.56 -33.67 -42.32
N ASP A 329 27.52 -34.43 -42.68
CA ASP A 329 27.63 -35.83 -43.09
C ASP A 329 28.32 -36.01 -44.46
#